data_AF-A0A917YHM1-F1
#
_entry.id   AF-A0A917YHM1-F1
#
_cell.length_a   1.000
_cell.length_b   1.000
_cell.length_c   1.000
_cell.angle_alpha   90.00
_cell.angle_beta   90.00
_cell.angle_gamma   90.00
#
_symmetry.space_group_name_H-M   'P 1'
#
loop_
_entity.id
_entity.type
_entity.pdbx_description
1 polymer ?
#
loop_
_entity_poly.entity_id
_entity_poly.type
_entity_poly.pdbx_seq_one_letter_code
_entity_poly.pdbx_strand_id
1 'polypeptide(L)'
;MTHRQRPLDLERLRHAPGQLLRTRDLRDQLARDAEVRWWHHRALHTGLGVVEGMAVRLSKDGRSVKVEPGTAYDNRGREVLVTAPVTLALPTGPATLVARLRTPGPGRPDRVTVTWRDPKGATDPCEEGAQGATDPCGEVVLAVLAYDPRRRPQLTSAPTGRDQAPPYLGFGTTPADGTVWESWEPSELSVFEAGPLGIQVAIDTTAAGFDRTPCYFAWLQWPAPQAPALFPPLIRTAQSYVEEPTPGGFLVRVALSPRLRPPQGLPLPGRDVTAQSLLRLARAQRLSVAWLGIGHREGT
;
A
#
# COMPACT_ATOMS: atom_id res chain seq x y z
N MET A 1 -20.27 6.03 19.45
CA MET A 1 -19.50 4.92 18.84
C MET A 1 -18.60 5.51 17.76
N THR A 2 -17.33 5.74 18.10
CA THR A 2 -16.29 6.11 17.15
C THR A 2 -15.97 4.87 16.31
N HIS A 3 -16.36 4.88 15.04
CA HIS A 3 -15.86 3.91 14.06
C HIS A 3 -14.35 4.13 13.96
N ARG A 4 -13.55 3.42 14.77
CA ARG A 4 -12.18 3.09 14.39
C ARG A 4 -12.33 2.43 13.03
N GLN A 5 -11.84 3.10 11.97
CA GLN A 5 -11.50 2.39 10.75
C GLN A 5 -10.39 1.41 11.15
N ARG A 6 -10.78 0.22 11.64
CA ARG A 6 -9.95 -0.95 11.44
C ARG A 6 -9.67 -0.99 9.95
N PRO A 7 -8.46 -1.36 9.50
CA PRO A 7 -8.25 -1.76 8.11
C PRO A 7 -9.43 -2.65 7.78
N LEU A 8 -10.32 -2.20 6.90
CA LEU A 8 -11.51 -2.98 6.59
C LEU A 8 -10.94 -4.29 6.08
N ASP A 9 -11.28 -5.40 6.72
CA ASP A 9 -11.10 -6.70 6.07
C ASP A 9 -11.75 -6.48 4.70
N LEU A 10 -10.93 -6.46 3.64
CA LEU A 10 -11.37 -6.19 2.28
C LEU A 10 -12.17 -7.40 1.81
N GLU A 11 -13.27 -7.69 2.49
CA GLU A 11 -14.21 -8.74 2.18
C GLU A 11 -15.06 -8.29 1.01
N ARG A 12 -15.00 -9.07 -0.06
CA ARG A 12 -15.83 -8.79 -1.24
C ARG A 12 -17.26 -9.06 -0.83
N LEU A 13 -18.11 -8.02 -0.85
CA LEU A 13 -19.55 -8.17 -0.67
C LEU A 13 -20.07 -9.23 -1.62
N ARG A 14 -20.74 -10.24 -1.07
CA ARG A 14 -21.41 -11.30 -1.83
C ARG A 14 -22.91 -11.11 -1.68
N HIS A 15 -23.61 -11.05 -2.81
CA HIS A 15 -25.07 -11.01 -2.83
C HIS A 15 -25.60 -12.42 -3.11
N ALA A 16 -26.56 -12.86 -2.30
CA ALA A 16 -27.28 -14.10 -2.57
C ALA A 16 -28.48 -13.82 -3.50
N PRO A 17 -28.89 -14.78 -4.36
CA PRO A 17 -30.12 -14.67 -5.11
C PRO A 17 -31.33 -14.41 -4.18
N GLY A 18 -32.18 -13.44 -4.54
CA GLY A 18 -33.34 -13.06 -3.74
C GLY A 18 -33.03 -12.19 -2.51
N GLN A 19 -31.76 -11.85 -2.26
CA GLN A 19 -31.40 -10.93 -1.19
C GLN A 19 -31.91 -9.51 -1.49
N LEU A 20 -32.62 -8.93 -0.52
CA LEU A 20 -33.01 -7.51 -0.58
C LEU A 20 -31.77 -6.63 -0.39
N LEU A 21 -31.46 -5.82 -1.40
CA LEU A 21 -30.38 -4.84 -1.36
C LEU A 21 -30.74 -3.68 -0.43
N ARG A 22 -29.86 -3.37 0.52
CA ARG A 22 -30.02 -2.28 1.48
C ARG A 22 -29.09 -1.12 1.12
N THR A 23 -29.43 0.07 1.57
CA THR A 23 -28.56 1.26 1.42
C THR A 23 -27.16 1.05 1.99
N ARG A 24 -27.03 0.27 3.06
CA ARG A 24 -25.71 -0.09 3.63
C ARG A 24 -24.86 -0.86 2.63
N ASP A 25 -25.45 -1.79 1.88
CA ASP A 25 -24.69 -2.68 0.99
C ASP A 25 -24.05 -1.85 -0.14
N LEU A 26 -24.78 -0.84 -0.66
CA LEU A 26 -24.24 0.12 -1.62
C LEU A 26 -23.14 1.00 -1.00
N ARG A 27 -23.33 1.50 0.23
CA ARG A 27 -22.32 2.33 0.92
C ARG A 27 -21.04 1.54 1.17
N ASP A 28 -21.17 0.29 1.59
CA ASP A 28 -20.04 -0.59 1.86
C ASP A 28 -19.29 -0.93 0.56
N GLN A 29 -20.01 -1.15 -0.54
CA GLN A 29 -19.40 -1.35 -1.86
C GLN A 29 -18.64 -0.11 -2.33
N LEU A 30 -19.24 1.08 -2.22
CA LEU A 30 -18.59 2.34 -2.60
C LEU A 30 -17.37 2.65 -1.71
N ALA A 31 -17.45 2.38 -0.41
CA ALA A 31 -16.34 2.55 0.52
C ALA A 31 -15.17 1.62 0.17
N ARG A 32 -15.46 0.35 -0.16
CA ARG A 32 -14.47 -0.61 -0.64
C ARG A 32 -13.81 -0.14 -1.93
N ASP A 33 -14.60 0.28 -2.92
CA ASP A 33 -14.08 0.71 -4.21
C ASP A 33 -13.21 1.97 -4.09
N ALA A 34 -13.59 2.90 -3.19
CA ALA A 34 -12.77 4.05 -2.85
C ALA A 34 -11.45 3.62 -2.19
N GLU A 35 -11.48 2.70 -1.23
CA GLU A 35 -10.29 2.20 -0.56
C GLU A 35 -9.34 1.49 -1.51
N VAL A 36 -9.84 0.63 -2.39
CA VAL A 36 -9.03 -0.03 -3.44
C VAL A 36 -8.37 1.00 -4.35
N ARG A 37 -9.09 2.07 -4.73
CA ARG A 37 -8.52 3.17 -5.52
C ARG A 37 -7.44 3.92 -4.76
N TRP A 38 -7.64 4.20 -3.47
CA TRP A 38 -6.63 4.85 -2.64
C TRP A 38 -5.39 4.00 -2.49
N TRP A 39 -5.55 2.69 -2.32
CA TRP A 39 -4.44 1.73 -2.27
C TRP A 39 -3.70 1.69 -3.60
N HIS A 40 -4.43 1.65 -4.71
CA HIS A 40 -3.85 1.72 -6.05
C HIS A 40 -3.06 3.03 -6.25
N HIS A 41 -3.61 4.18 -5.86
CA HIS A 41 -2.88 5.44 -5.91
C HIS A 41 -1.62 5.39 -5.06
N ARG A 42 -1.68 4.97 -3.79
CA ARG A 42 -0.47 4.87 -2.97
C ARG A 42 0.58 3.89 -3.52
N ALA A 43 0.13 2.77 -4.07
CA ALA A 43 1.00 1.70 -4.52
C ALA A 43 1.65 1.99 -5.87
N LEU A 44 0.93 2.63 -6.79
CA LEU A 44 1.38 2.85 -8.16
C LEU A 44 1.77 4.30 -8.45
N HIS A 45 1.26 5.25 -7.67
CA HIS A 45 1.46 6.68 -7.88
C HIS A 45 2.16 7.26 -6.65
N THR A 46 3.49 7.41 -6.74
CA THR A 46 4.27 8.13 -5.71
C THR A 46 4.00 9.63 -5.69
N GLY A 47 3.20 10.14 -6.63
CA GLY A 47 2.74 11.52 -6.69
C GLY A 47 1.79 11.85 -5.56
N LEU A 48 2.34 12.27 -4.42
CA LEU A 48 1.61 13.04 -3.41
C LEU A 48 1.65 14.52 -3.78
N GLY A 49 0.59 15.26 -3.50
CA GLY A 49 0.53 16.69 -3.75
C GLY A 49 -0.44 17.10 -4.86
N VAL A 50 -0.27 18.32 -5.35
CA VAL A 50 -1.12 18.91 -6.40
C VAL A 50 -0.81 18.24 -7.73
N VAL A 51 -1.83 17.65 -8.36
CA VAL A 51 -1.70 17.04 -9.70
C VAL A 51 -2.02 18.04 -10.78
N GLU A 52 -3.13 18.77 -10.61
CA GLU A 52 -3.57 19.75 -11.58
C GLU A 52 -4.25 20.93 -10.88
N GLY A 53 -4.00 22.15 -11.37
CA GLY A 53 -4.63 23.35 -10.83
C GLY A 53 -4.11 23.71 -9.43
N MET A 54 -5.02 24.07 -8.51
CA MET A 54 -4.71 24.53 -7.14
C MET A 54 -3.66 25.65 -7.05
N ALA A 55 -3.55 26.46 -8.11
CA ALA A 55 -2.61 27.56 -8.15
C ALA A 55 -2.90 28.53 -6.99
N VAL A 56 -1.86 28.83 -6.21
CA VAL A 56 -1.95 29.70 -5.04
C VAL A 56 -1.40 31.07 -5.39
N ARG A 57 -2.23 32.12 -5.27
CA ARG A 57 -1.86 33.49 -5.63
C ARG A 57 -2.15 34.44 -4.47
N LEU A 58 -1.17 35.29 -4.15
CA LEU A 58 -1.36 36.41 -3.23
C LEU A 58 -2.22 37.48 -3.89
N SER A 59 -3.15 38.09 -3.14
CA SER A 59 -3.92 39.22 -3.63
C SER A 59 -3.04 40.47 -3.81
N LYS A 60 -3.48 41.41 -4.67
CA LYS A 60 -2.73 42.64 -4.98
C LYS A 60 -2.47 43.51 -3.75
N ASP A 61 -3.39 43.50 -2.78
CA ASP A 61 -3.26 44.22 -1.51
C ASP A 61 -2.39 43.48 -0.48
N GLY A 62 -1.97 42.25 -0.77
CA GLY A 62 -1.13 41.44 0.11
C GLY A 62 -1.82 41.04 1.42
N ARG A 63 -3.16 40.97 1.44
CA ARG A 63 -3.94 40.63 2.65
C ARG A 63 -4.63 39.27 2.59
N SER A 64 -4.70 38.67 1.41
CA SER A 64 -5.38 37.40 1.21
C SER A 64 -4.64 36.53 0.20
N VAL A 65 -4.96 35.25 0.22
CA VAL A 65 -4.50 34.26 -0.76
C VAL A 65 -5.72 33.67 -1.43
N LYS A 66 -5.64 33.54 -2.76
CA LYS A 66 -6.61 32.84 -3.59
C LYS A 66 -6.02 31.51 -4.04
N VAL A 67 -6.75 30.43 -3.81
CA VAL A 67 -6.47 29.08 -4.34
C VAL A 67 -7.46 28.83 -5.46
N GLU A 68 -6.96 28.57 -6.66
CA GLU A 68 -7.81 28.21 -7.81
C GLU A 68 -8.32 26.76 -7.69
N PRO A 69 -9.36 26.37 -8.45
CA PRO A 69 -9.80 24.97 -8.53
C PRO A 69 -8.67 24.04 -8.97
N GLY A 70 -8.77 22.77 -8.57
CA GLY A 70 -7.82 21.74 -8.96
C GLY A 70 -7.95 20.47 -8.14
N THR A 71 -7.06 19.54 -8.43
CA THR A 71 -7.04 18.18 -7.89
C THR A 71 -5.67 17.86 -7.31
N ALA A 72 -5.68 17.19 -6.17
CA ALA A 72 -4.48 16.73 -5.47
C ALA A 72 -4.71 15.36 -4.85
N TYR A 73 -3.63 14.69 -4.46
CA TYR A 73 -3.68 13.47 -3.67
C TYR A 73 -2.95 13.66 -2.34
N ASP A 74 -3.60 13.25 -1.25
CA ASP A 74 -2.98 13.23 0.07
C ASP A 74 -2.09 11.99 0.26
N ASN A 75 -1.34 11.94 1.37
CA ASN A 75 -0.45 10.83 1.71
C ASN A 75 -1.17 9.47 1.91
N ARG A 76 -2.51 9.45 1.88
CA ARG A 76 -3.32 8.23 1.92
C ARG A 76 -3.82 7.80 0.55
N GLY A 77 -3.46 8.52 -0.52
CA GLY A 77 -3.94 8.28 -1.88
C GLY A 77 -5.38 8.75 -2.12
N ARG A 78 -5.94 9.55 -1.19
CA ARG A 78 -7.29 10.08 -1.33
C ARG A 78 -7.25 11.32 -2.22
N GLU A 79 -8.23 11.42 -3.10
CA GLU A 79 -8.41 12.58 -3.96
C GLU A 79 -8.93 13.77 -3.14
N VAL A 80 -8.25 14.91 -3.27
CA VAL A 80 -8.62 16.19 -2.72
C VAL A 80 -8.99 17.09 -3.89
N LEU A 81 -10.29 17.29 -4.09
CA LEU A 81 -10.84 18.11 -5.17
C LEU A 81 -11.32 19.46 -4.65
N VAL A 82 -10.72 20.55 -5.14
CA VAL A 82 -11.19 21.93 -4.93
C VAL A 82 -11.94 22.33 -6.20
N THR A 83 -13.27 22.39 -6.15
CA THR A 83 -14.11 22.63 -7.34
C THR A 83 -14.36 24.11 -7.65
N ALA A 84 -14.10 25.00 -6.71
CA ALA A 84 -14.31 26.44 -6.85
C ALA A 84 -13.16 27.21 -6.19
N PRO A 85 -12.84 28.44 -6.66
CA PRO A 85 -11.78 29.21 -6.04
C PRO A 85 -12.07 29.51 -4.56
N VAL A 86 -11.04 29.41 -3.72
CA VAL A 86 -11.13 29.69 -2.29
C VAL A 86 -10.24 30.89 -1.95
N THR A 87 -10.80 31.89 -1.26
CA THR A 87 -10.04 33.05 -0.78
C THR A 87 -9.96 33.03 0.73
N LEU A 88 -8.75 33.17 1.25
CA LEU A 88 -8.44 33.13 2.69
C LEU A 88 -7.65 34.38 3.07
N ALA A 89 -7.99 34.99 4.21
CA ALA A 89 -7.15 36.04 4.78
C ALA A 89 -5.77 35.49 5.16
N LEU A 90 -4.73 36.31 5.05
CA LEU A 90 -3.40 35.94 5.53
C LEU A 90 -3.36 35.95 7.06
N PRO A 91 -2.69 34.97 7.69
CA PRO A 91 -2.42 35.00 9.12
C PRO A 91 -1.36 36.06 9.44
N THR A 92 -1.28 36.45 10.72
CA THR A 92 -0.33 37.47 11.22
C THR A 92 1.09 36.93 11.45
N GLY A 93 1.37 35.70 11.05
CA GLY A 93 2.64 35.01 11.30
C GLY A 93 2.90 33.92 10.27
N PRO A 94 4.02 33.18 10.40
CA PRO A 94 4.35 32.09 9.48
C PRO A 94 3.27 31.00 9.56
N ALA A 95 2.92 30.43 8.40
CA ALA A 95 1.85 29.45 8.30
C ALA A 95 2.01 28.57 7.06
N THR A 96 1.46 27.36 7.10
CA THR A 96 1.37 26.44 5.96
C THR A 96 -0.07 26.40 5.47
N LEU A 97 -0.29 26.66 4.19
CA LEU A 97 -1.59 26.51 3.55
C LEU A 97 -1.78 25.06 3.15
N VAL A 98 -2.84 24.43 3.65
CA VAL A 98 -3.17 23.03 3.38
C VAL A 98 -4.58 22.87 2.83
N ALA A 99 -4.76 21.91 1.91
CA ALA A 99 -6.06 21.35 1.57
C ALA A 99 -6.20 19.97 2.21
N ARG A 100 -7.37 19.66 2.76
CA ARG A 100 -7.62 18.35 3.37
C ARG A 100 -9.03 17.88 3.16
N LEU A 101 -9.19 16.57 2.99
CA LEU A 101 -10.49 15.91 3.01
C LEU A 101 -10.92 15.73 4.46
N ARG A 102 -11.98 16.43 4.88
CA ARG A 102 -12.57 16.18 6.20
C ARG A 102 -13.45 14.94 6.12
N THR A 103 -13.07 13.91 6.87
CA THR A 103 -13.96 12.77 7.11
C THR A 103 -15.21 13.31 7.81
N PRO A 104 -16.41 13.07 7.26
CA PRO A 104 -17.61 13.65 7.81
C PRO A 104 -17.95 13.03 9.16
N GLY A 105 -18.57 13.85 10.01
CA GLY A 105 -19.38 13.32 11.10
C GLY A 105 -20.65 12.66 10.57
N PRO A 106 -21.41 11.94 11.40
CA PRO A 106 -22.66 11.29 11.00
C PRO A 106 -23.59 12.26 10.24
N GLY A 107 -23.95 11.91 9.01
CA GLY A 107 -24.91 12.66 8.19
C GLY A 107 -24.36 13.88 7.43
N ARG A 108 -23.04 14.07 7.34
CA ARG A 108 -22.45 15.12 6.50
C ARG A 108 -21.75 14.49 5.28
N PRO A 109 -21.75 15.14 4.11
CA PRO A 109 -20.92 14.70 2.99
C PRO A 109 -19.45 15.02 3.26
N ASP A 110 -18.56 14.24 2.64
CA ASP A 110 -17.13 14.57 2.55
C ASP A 110 -16.96 15.99 2.02
N ARG A 111 -16.10 16.77 2.67
CA ARG A 111 -15.82 18.15 2.25
C ARG A 111 -14.33 18.42 2.30
N VAL A 112 -13.81 18.92 1.17
CA VAL A 112 -12.48 19.49 1.12
C VAL A 112 -12.49 20.86 1.79
N THR A 113 -11.55 21.08 2.71
CA THR A 113 -11.33 22.37 3.34
C THR A 113 -9.92 22.84 3.05
N VAL A 114 -9.79 24.12 2.69
CA VAL A 114 -8.50 24.80 2.55
C VAL A 114 -8.33 25.74 3.74
N THR A 115 -7.24 25.58 4.50
CA THR A 115 -7.02 26.32 5.75
C THR A 115 -5.55 26.58 5.99
N TRP A 116 -5.23 27.64 6.74
CA TRP A 116 -3.90 27.86 7.28
C TRP A 116 -3.63 26.99 8.50
N ARG A 117 -2.42 26.46 8.61
CA ARG A 117 -1.91 25.68 9.74
C ARG A 117 -0.69 26.38 10.32
N ASP A 118 -0.65 26.51 11.64
CA ASP A 118 0.51 27.06 12.35
C ASP A 118 1.70 26.08 12.26
N PRO A 119 2.92 26.52 11.89
CA PRO A 119 4.10 25.68 11.83
C PRO A 119 4.41 25.00 13.17
N LYS A 120 4.07 25.61 14.31
CA LYS A 120 4.31 25.02 15.64
C LYS A 120 3.36 23.86 15.95
N GLY A 121 2.25 23.76 15.24
CA GLY A 121 1.31 22.63 15.32
C GLY A 121 1.63 21.49 14.35
N ALA A 122 2.75 21.58 13.62
CA ALA A 122 3.28 20.49 12.81
C ALA A 122 4.26 19.66 13.65
N THR A 123 3.78 19.03 14.72
CA THR A 123 4.48 17.84 15.23
C THR A 123 4.50 16.79 14.13
N ASP A 124 5.61 16.06 14.05
CA ASP A 124 5.98 15.17 12.94
C ASP A 124 4.75 14.40 12.38
N PRO A 125 4.46 14.47 11.07
CA PRO A 125 3.18 14.01 10.50
C PRO A 125 2.85 12.51 10.66
N CYS A 126 3.69 11.72 11.32
CA CYS A 126 3.58 10.26 11.32
C CYS A 126 3.88 9.59 12.67
N GLU A 127 4.01 10.30 13.80
CA GLU A 127 4.10 9.62 15.10
C GLU A 127 2.72 9.05 15.51
N GLU A 128 2.47 7.81 15.08
CA GLU A 128 1.36 6.94 15.48
C GLU A 128 1.37 6.75 17.01
N GLY A 129 0.64 7.59 17.76
CA GLY A 129 0.54 7.33 19.21
C GLY A 129 -0.46 8.16 20.01
N ALA A 130 -0.75 9.40 19.59
CA ALA A 130 -1.61 10.27 20.39
C ALA A 130 -3.11 10.02 20.13
N GLN A 131 -3.72 9.16 20.96
CA GLN A 131 -5.17 8.93 20.98
C GLN A 131 -5.91 10.23 21.34
N GLY A 132 -6.36 10.97 20.31
CA GLY A 132 -7.11 12.21 20.43
C GLY A 132 -6.63 13.35 19.51
N ALA A 133 -5.44 13.22 18.92
CA ALA A 133 -4.95 14.19 17.95
C ALA A 133 -5.59 13.93 16.57
N THR A 134 -6.07 14.99 15.93
CA THR A 134 -6.43 14.97 14.51
C THR A 134 -5.22 14.51 13.72
N ASP A 135 -5.30 13.30 13.18
CA ASP A 135 -4.26 12.65 12.40
C ASP A 135 -3.75 13.61 11.30
N PRO A 136 -2.47 14.05 11.36
CA PRO A 136 -1.88 14.91 10.34
C PRO A 136 -1.74 14.19 8.98
N CYS A 137 -1.95 12.86 8.92
CA CYS A 137 -2.07 12.14 7.66
C CYS A 137 -3.35 12.55 6.94
N GLY A 138 -3.23 13.06 5.73
CA GLY A 138 -4.37 13.41 4.89
C GLY A 138 -4.44 14.87 4.44
N GLU A 139 -3.40 15.64 4.70
CA GLU A 139 -3.28 17.02 4.24
C GLU A 139 -2.39 17.10 3.00
N VAL A 140 -2.76 17.97 2.08
CA VAL A 140 -1.99 18.36 0.91
C VAL A 140 -1.45 19.76 1.17
N VAL A 141 -0.13 19.91 1.22
CA VAL A 141 0.51 21.22 1.32
C VAL A 141 0.35 21.94 -0.02
N LEU A 142 -0.20 23.15 0.01
CA LEU A 142 -0.39 23.99 -1.18
C LEU A 142 0.65 25.12 -1.26
N ALA A 143 0.99 25.71 -0.12
CA ALA A 143 1.98 26.77 -0.03
C ALA A 143 2.50 26.94 1.39
N VAL A 144 3.68 27.56 1.53
CA VAL A 144 4.26 27.99 2.79
C VAL A 144 4.37 29.50 2.78
N LEU A 145 3.83 30.13 3.82
CA LEU A 145 3.95 31.56 4.08
C LEU A 145 5.11 31.80 5.03
N ALA A 146 6.19 32.38 4.51
CA ALA A 146 7.25 32.93 5.31
C ALA A 146 6.88 34.37 5.72
N TYR A 147 6.95 34.64 7.02
CA TYR A 147 6.67 35.96 7.59
C TYR A 147 7.94 36.57 8.15
N ASP A 148 8.36 37.69 7.58
CA ASP A 148 9.39 38.57 8.13
C ASP A 148 8.72 39.92 8.44
N PRO A 149 8.68 40.37 9.71
CA PRO A 149 8.01 41.61 10.10
C PRO A 149 8.58 42.86 9.42
N ARG A 150 9.76 42.79 8.80
CA ARG A 150 10.40 43.89 8.07
C ARG A 150 10.26 43.78 6.56
N ARG A 151 9.70 42.69 6.03
CA ARG A 151 9.56 42.44 4.59
C ARG A 151 8.11 42.13 4.22
N ARG A 152 7.82 42.18 2.92
CA ARG A 152 6.53 41.72 2.40
C ARG A 152 6.41 40.21 2.61
N PRO A 153 5.21 39.69 2.92
CA PRO A 153 4.98 38.26 3.05
C PRO A 153 5.43 37.52 1.78
N GLN A 154 6.19 36.44 1.96
CA GLN A 154 6.66 35.61 0.86
C GLN A 154 5.89 34.30 0.87
N LEU A 155 5.25 34.00 -0.25
CA LEU A 155 4.49 32.78 -0.44
C LEU A 155 5.24 31.88 -1.39
N THR A 156 5.66 30.72 -0.91
CA THR A 156 6.31 29.69 -1.72
C THR A 156 5.28 28.60 -1.97
N SER A 157 4.91 28.37 -3.23
CA SER A 157 4.04 27.24 -3.57
C SER A 157 4.72 25.93 -3.19
N ALA A 158 3.93 24.97 -2.71
CA ALA A 158 4.42 23.61 -2.55
C ALA A 158 4.94 23.08 -3.90
N PRO A 159 5.90 22.15 -3.90
CA PRO A 159 6.23 21.43 -5.11
C PRO A 159 4.94 20.84 -5.67
N THR A 160 4.72 20.98 -6.98
CA THR A 160 3.69 20.20 -7.66
C THR A 160 3.96 18.73 -7.38
N GLY A 161 2.88 17.96 -7.22
CA GLY A 161 3.00 16.51 -7.17
C GLY A 161 3.82 16.07 -8.37
N ARG A 162 4.73 15.12 -8.13
CA ARG A 162 5.50 14.55 -9.25
C ARG A 162 4.53 14.12 -10.32
N ASP A 163 4.88 14.40 -11.58
CA ASP A 163 4.13 13.84 -12.71
C ASP A 163 3.86 12.38 -12.41
N GLN A 164 2.63 11.94 -12.69
CA GLN A 164 2.23 10.54 -12.61
C GLN A 164 3.00 9.78 -13.70
N ALA A 165 4.30 9.61 -13.50
CA ALA A 165 5.11 8.72 -14.29
C ALA A 165 4.46 7.35 -14.13
N PRO A 166 4.15 6.66 -15.23
CA PRO A 166 3.56 5.33 -15.15
C PRO A 166 4.45 4.47 -14.24
N PRO A 167 3.86 3.65 -13.36
CA PRO A 167 4.64 2.76 -12.53
C PRO A 167 5.52 1.90 -13.43
N TYR A 168 6.79 1.76 -13.07
CA TYR A 168 7.68 0.86 -13.79
C TYR A 168 7.38 -0.56 -13.32
N LEU A 169 6.81 -1.36 -14.22
CA LEU A 169 6.39 -2.72 -13.93
C LEU A 169 7.38 -3.72 -14.53
N GLY A 170 7.85 -4.64 -13.70
CA GLY A 170 8.58 -5.84 -14.12
C GLY A 170 7.84 -7.08 -13.66
N PHE A 171 7.84 -8.14 -14.46
CA PHE A 171 7.26 -9.42 -14.05
C PHE A 171 8.06 -10.55 -14.66
N GLY A 172 7.95 -11.72 -14.05
CA GLY A 172 8.67 -12.90 -14.52
C GLY A 172 8.19 -14.17 -13.86
N THR A 173 8.78 -15.28 -14.26
CA THR A 173 8.50 -16.60 -13.70
C THR A 173 9.77 -17.43 -13.75
N THR A 174 10.06 -18.17 -12.67
CA THR A 174 11.17 -19.14 -12.67
C THR A 174 10.83 -20.35 -13.55
N PRO A 175 11.80 -21.00 -14.19
CA PRO A 175 11.52 -22.21 -14.97
C PRO A 175 10.94 -23.32 -14.08
N ALA A 176 9.84 -23.95 -14.50
CA ALA A 176 9.18 -25.01 -13.73
C ALA A 176 10.12 -26.19 -13.38
N ASP A 177 11.03 -26.55 -14.28
CA ASP A 177 12.04 -27.61 -14.06
C ASP A 177 13.36 -27.11 -13.46
N GLY A 178 13.58 -25.80 -13.48
CA GLY A 178 14.88 -25.19 -13.18
C GLY A 178 14.88 -24.34 -11.91
N THR A 179 13.78 -24.33 -11.15
CA THR A 179 13.70 -23.53 -9.93
C THR A 179 14.58 -24.16 -8.85
N VAL A 180 15.64 -23.46 -8.46
CA VAL A 180 16.66 -23.93 -7.51
C VAL A 180 16.15 -23.73 -6.09
N TRP A 181 15.26 -24.63 -5.65
CA TRP A 181 14.74 -24.63 -4.28
C TRP A 181 15.79 -25.07 -3.26
N GLU A 182 15.85 -24.35 -2.14
CA GLU A 182 16.74 -24.59 -1.01
C GLU A 182 15.96 -24.81 0.29
N SER A 183 16.57 -25.53 1.24
CA SER A 183 16.01 -25.68 2.59
C SER A 183 16.10 -24.34 3.30
N TRP A 184 15.03 -23.93 3.97
CA TRP A 184 15.05 -22.75 4.82
C TRP A 184 14.99 -23.14 6.30
N GLU A 185 16.04 -22.78 7.02
CA GLU A 185 16.21 -22.96 8.45
C GLU A 185 16.26 -21.57 9.10
N PRO A 186 15.22 -21.16 9.85
CA PRO A 186 15.25 -19.85 10.50
C PRO A 186 16.39 -19.81 11.52
N SER A 187 17.39 -18.97 11.30
CA SER A 187 18.55 -18.86 12.19
C SER A 187 18.23 -18.20 13.55
N GLU A 188 17.06 -17.55 13.69
CA GLU A 188 16.76 -16.70 14.85
C GLU A 188 15.44 -17.01 15.58
N LEU A 189 14.61 -17.96 15.12
CA LEU A 189 13.37 -18.35 15.81
C LEU A 189 13.67 -19.40 16.90
N SER A 190 14.39 -18.99 17.95
CA SER A 190 14.70 -19.83 19.13
C SER A 190 13.48 -20.25 19.95
N VAL A 191 12.28 -19.74 19.64
CA VAL A 191 11.05 -20.02 20.40
C VAL A 191 10.32 -21.27 19.89
N PHE A 192 10.68 -21.77 18.71
CA PHE A 192 10.19 -23.05 18.20
C PHE A 192 11.39 -23.97 18.02
N GLU A 193 11.58 -24.97 18.89
CA GLU A 193 12.52 -26.09 18.71
C GLU A 193 12.17 -26.98 17.48
N ALA A 194 11.38 -26.46 16.55
CA ALA A 194 10.95 -27.14 15.34
C ALA A 194 12.01 -26.89 14.26
N GLY A 195 12.53 -27.97 13.68
CA GLY A 195 13.53 -27.93 12.60
C GLY A 195 13.09 -27.19 11.33
N PRO A 196 13.73 -27.45 10.18
CA PRO A 196 13.64 -26.61 9.00
C PRO A 196 12.17 -26.36 8.58
N LEU A 197 11.78 -25.08 8.57
CA LEU A 197 10.37 -24.66 8.62
C LEU A 197 9.75 -24.47 7.23
N GLY A 198 10.56 -24.60 6.17
CA GLY A 198 10.10 -24.40 4.81
C GLY A 198 11.17 -24.57 3.74
N ILE A 199 10.87 -24.05 2.56
CA ILE A 199 11.79 -23.96 1.43
C ILE A 199 11.89 -22.50 0.98
N GLN A 200 13.01 -22.16 0.35
CA GLN A 200 13.22 -20.84 -0.22
C GLN A 200 13.80 -20.91 -1.63
N VAL A 201 13.71 -19.81 -2.36
CA VAL A 201 14.37 -19.62 -3.66
C VAL A 201 14.75 -18.16 -3.85
N ALA A 202 15.95 -17.93 -4.39
CA ALA A 202 16.39 -16.61 -4.82
C ALA A 202 15.85 -16.31 -6.22
N ILE A 203 15.27 -15.12 -6.38
CA ILE A 203 14.72 -14.63 -7.64
C ILE A 203 15.61 -13.51 -8.15
N ASP A 204 16.21 -13.72 -9.32
CA ASP A 204 16.94 -12.70 -10.07
C ASP A 204 15.94 -11.87 -10.91
N THR A 205 15.94 -10.56 -10.69
CA THR A 205 15.11 -9.59 -11.39
C THR A 205 15.94 -8.54 -12.13
N THR A 206 17.25 -8.73 -12.27
CA THR A 206 18.15 -7.78 -12.95
C THR A 206 17.70 -7.44 -14.37
N ALA A 207 17.17 -8.42 -15.12
CA ALA A 207 16.62 -8.22 -16.46
C ALA A 207 15.40 -7.27 -16.49
N ALA A 208 14.73 -7.09 -15.35
CA ALA A 208 13.64 -6.13 -15.20
C ALA A 208 14.14 -4.70 -15.03
N GLY A 209 15.44 -4.46 -14.81
CA GLY A 209 16.05 -3.12 -14.90
C GLY A 209 15.55 -2.12 -13.87
N PHE A 210 15.21 -2.55 -12.65
CA PHE A 210 14.89 -1.64 -11.56
C PHE A 210 16.17 -0.89 -11.10
N ASP A 211 16.07 0.43 -10.96
CA ASP A 211 17.12 1.31 -10.43
C ASP A 211 17.07 1.40 -8.89
N ARG A 212 15.89 1.17 -8.31
CA ARG A 212 15.61 1.17 -6.87
C ARG A 212 14.86 -0.10 -6.48
N THR A 213 14.87 -0.45 -5.21
CA THR A 213 14.13 -1.62 -4.70
C THR A 213 12.64 -1.44 -4.96
N PRO A 214 12.01 -2.27 -5.82
CA PRO A 214 10.59 -2.18 -6.08
C PRO A 214 9.78 -2.89 -4.98
N CYS A 215 8.47 -2.67 -4.96
CA CYS A 215 7.55 -3.49 -4.20
C CYS A 215 7.30 -4.79 -4.98
N TYR A 216 7.84 -5.91 -4.49
CA TYR A 216 7.65 -7.23 -5.09
C TYR A 216 6.45 -7.96 -4.52
N PHE A 217 5.73 -8.64 -5.40
CA PHE A 217 4.71 -9.62 -5.12
C PHE A 217 5.15 -10.93 -5.76
N ALA A 218 5.04 -12.03 -5.04
CA ALA A 218 5.40 -13.35 -5.56
C ALA A 218 4.40 -14.40 -5.11
N TRP A 219 4.15 -15.39 -5.96
CA TRP A 219 3.27 -16.50 -5.66
C TRP A 219 3.76 -17.78 -6.31
N LEU A 220 3.45 -18.91 -5.68
CA LEU A 220 3.75 -20.22 -6.23
C LEU A 220 2.87 -20.52 -7.43
N GLN A 221 3.49 -20.95 -8.51
CA GLN A 221 2.81 -21.52 -9.66
C GLN A 221 2.95 -23.04 -9.65
N TRP A 222 1.87 -23.67 -10.10
CA TRP A 222 1.69 -25.10 -10.16
C TRP A 222 1.37 -25.47 -11.60
N PRO A 223 1.94 -26.55 -12.15
CA PRO A 223 1.43 -27.11 -13.39
C PRO A 223 -0.07 -27.39 -13.22
N ALA A 224 -0.85 -27.13 -14.27
CA ALA A 224 -2.26 -27.52 -14.26
C ALA A 224 -2.37 -29.00 -13.87
N PRO A 225 -3.20 -29.37 -12.88
CA PRO A 225 -3.24 -30.73 -12.39
C PRO A 225 -3.64 -31.66 -13.53
N GLN A 226 -2.68 -32.47 -14.00
CA GLN A 226 -2.93 -33.45 -15.07
C GLN A 226 -3.75 -34.65 -14.57
N ALA A 227 -3.97 -34.77 -13.26
CA ALA A 227 -4.88 -35.72 -12.63
C ALA A 227 -5.38 -35.17 -11.28
N PRO A 228 -6.54 -35.62 -10.78
CA PRO A 228 -6.99 -35.37 -9.41
C PRO A 228 -6.14 -36.21 -8.44
N ALA A 229 -4.84 -35.94 -8.38
CA ALA A 229 -3.98 -36.53 -7.38
C ALA A 229 -4.34 -35.94 -6.02
N LEU A 230 -4.37 -36.81 -5.01
CA LEU A 230 -4.52 -36.57 -3.57
C LEU A 230 -3.43 -35.62 -3.03
N PHE A 231 -3.35 -34.40 -3.56
CA PHE A 231 -2.39 -33.41 -3.11
C PHE A 231 -2.93 -32.68 -1.89
N PRO A 232 -2.14 -32.62 -0.79
CA PRO A 232 -2.71 -32.50 0.53
C PRO A 232 -3.16 -31.06 0.82
N PRO A 233 -4.12 -30.88 1.74
CA PRO A 233 -4.45 -29.57 2.31
C PRO A 233 -3.25 -28.81 2.91
N LEU A 234 -2.12 -29.48 3.15
CA LEU A 234 -0.89 -28.92 3.72
C LEU A 234 -0.27 -27.75 2.94
N ILE A 235 -0.42 -27.70 1.61
CA ILE A 235 0.18 -26.61 0.82
C ILE A 235 -0.79 -25.45 0.62
N ARG A 236 -2.11 -25.69 0.73
CA ARG A 236 -3.10 -24.59 0.77
C ARG A 236 -2.90 -23.68 1.96
N THR A 237 -2.21 -24.18 2.97
CA THR A 237 -1.84 -23.48 4.20
C THR A 237 -0.38 -23.03 4.20
N ALA A 238 0.36 -23.28 3.12
CA ALA A 238 1.70 -22.74 2.98
C ALA A 238 1.59 -21.21 2.82
N GLN A 239 2.38 -20.49 3.60
CA GLN A 239 2.44 -19.04 3.54
C GLN A 239 3.69 -18.67 2.75
N SER A 240 3.51 -18.03 1.59
CA SER A 240 4.60 -17.47 0.80
C SER A 240 4.77 -15.99 1.13
N TYR A 241 6.01 -15.54 1.29
CA TYR A 241 6.32 -14.12 1.46
C TYR A 241 7.67 -13.78 0.83
N VAL A 242 7.86 -12.48 0.57
CA VAL A 242 9.08 -11.91 -0.01
C VAL A 242 9.98 -11.40 1.11
N GLU A 243 11.29 -11.65 1.00
CA GLU A 243 12.30 -11.17 1.93
C GLU A 243 13.51 -10.61 1.16
N GLU A 244 14.28 -9.75 1.84
CA GLU A 244 15.50 -9.13 1.30
C GLU A 244 15.31 -8.52 -0.11
N PRO A 245 14.30 -7.66 -0.33
CA PRO A 245 14.08 -7.09 -1.65
C PRO A 245 15.21 -6.11 -2.01
N THR A 246 15.75 -6.28 -3.21
CA THR A 246 16.75 -5.40 -3.82
C THR A 246 16.32 -5.03 -5.24
N PRO A 247 16.97 -4.04 -5.91
CA PRO A 247 16.67 -3.76 -7.32
C PRO A 247 16.91 -4.97 -8.24
N GLY A 248 17.88 -5.83 -7.91
CA GLY A 248 18.30 -6.97 -8.74
C GLY A 248 17.69 -8.31 -8.34
N GLY A 249 16.94 -8.40 -7.26
CA GLY A 249 16.34 -9.66 -6.84
C GLY A 249 15.75 -9.65 -5.43
N PHE A 250 15.23 -10.79 -5.02
CA PHE A 250 14.65 -11.01 -3.69
C PHE A 250 14.61 -12.50 -3.35
N LEU A 251 14.33 -12.84 -2.09
CA LEU A 251 14.07 -14.20 -1.65
C LEU A 251 12.57 -14.45 -1.56
N VAL A 252 12.11 -15.59 -2.07
CA VAL A 252 10.77 -16.13 -1.76
C VAL A 252 10.93 -17.24 -0.75
N ARG A 253 10.24 -17.11 0.38
CA ARG A 253 10.16 -18.15 1.41
C ARG A 253 8.75 -18.74 1.45
N VAL A 254 8.68 -20.05 1.56
CA VAL A 254 7.44 -20.82 1.68
C VAL A 254 7.48 -21.56 2.99
N ALA A 255 6.78 -21.01 3.98
CA ALA A 255 6.66 -21.61 5.31
C ALA A 255 5.50 -22.61 5.35
N LEU A 256 5.71 -23.75 6.02
CA LEU A 256 4.61 -24.60 6.44
C LEU A 256 4.20 -24.27 7.87
N SER A 257 2.89 -24.26 8.12
CA SER A 257 2.40 -24.19 9.50
C SER A 257 2.63 -25.54 10.20
N PRO A 258 3.44 -25.59 11.28
CA PRO A 258 3.68 -26.84 12.02
C PRO A 258 2.45 -27.36 12.76
N ARG A 259 1.38 -26.56 12.88
CA ARG A 259 0.16 -26.90 13.64
C ARG A 259 -0.87 -27.69 12.85
N LEU A 260 -0.62 -28.00 11.59
CA LEU A 260 -1.55 -28.78 10.79
C LEU A 260 -1.41 -30.25 11.15
N ARG A 261 -2.20 -30.67 12.15
CA ARG A 261 -2.55 -32.09 12.24
C ARG A 261 -3.24 -32.44 10.92
N PRO A 262 -2.78 -33.47 10.21
CA PRO A 262 -3.45 -33.89 9.01
C PRO A 262 -4.92 -34.21 9.35
N PRO A 263 -5.89 -33.84 8.49
CA PRO A 263 -7.28 -34.22 8.72
C PRO A 263 -7.36 -35.73 8.93
N GLN A 264 -8.10 -36.16 9.95
CA GLN A 264 -8.26 -37.56 10.31
C GLN A 264 -8.65 -38.38 9.07
N GLY A 265 -7.87 -39.41 8.74
CA GLY A 265 -8.18 -40.34 7.64
C GLY A 265 -7.33 -40.20 6.38
N LEU A 266 -6.47 -39.18 6.26
CA LEU A 266 -5.41 -39.19 5.25
C LEU A 266 -4.17 -39.91 5.82
N PRO A 267 -3.77 -41.07 5.26
CA PRO A 267 -2.52 -41.71 5.61
C PRO A 267 -1.38 -40.90 5.00
N LEU A 268 -1.13 -39.72 5.55
CA LEU A 268 0.18 -39.13 5.41
C LEU A 268 1.12 -40.06 6.19
N PRO A 269 2.14 -40.66 5.55
CA PRO A 269 3.12 -41.45 6.28
C PRO A 269 3.57 -40.58 7.45
N GLY A 270 3.45 -41.08 8.68
CA GLY A 270 3.65 -40.34 9.94
C GLY A 270 5.08 -39.87 10.17
N ARG A 271 5.68 -39.27 9.16
CA ARG A 271 6.99 -38.65 9.13
C ARG A 271 6.81 -37.15 9.26
N ASP A 272 7.62 -36.59 10.14
CA ASP A 272 7.84 -35.16 10.26
C ASP A 272 7.99 -34.54 8.87
N VAL A 273 7.17 -33.55 8.56
CA VAL A 273 7.30 -32.79 7.31
C VAL A 273 8.56 -31.95 7.45
N THR A 274 9.67 -32.49 6.95
CA THR A 274 10.95 -31.79 6.88
C THR A 274 11.04 -30.93 5.63
N ALA A 275 11.89 -29.90 5.65
CA ALA A 275 12.21 -29.16 4.43
C ALA A 275 12.72 -30.05 3.29
N GLN A 276 13.44 -31.14 3.59
CA GLN A 276 13.84 -32.11 2.57
C GLN A 276 12.65 -32.78 1.87
N SER A 277 11.55 -33.01 2.59
CA SER A 277 10.32 -33.55 2.00
C SER A 277 9.62 -32.51 1.13
N LEU A 278 9.62 -31.24 1.55
CA LEU A 278 9.15 -30.12 0.73
C LEU A 278 9.99 -29.90 -0.53
N LEU A 279 11.31 -30.00 -0.43
CA LEU A 279 12.21 -29.88 -1.58
C LEU A 279 11.94 -30.96 -2.61
N ARG A 280 11.80 -32.22 -2.18
CA ARG A 280 11.43 -33.32 -3.06
C ARG A 280 10.07 -33.08 -3.71
N LEU A 281 9.11 -32.56 -2.94
CA LEU A 281 7.78 -32.22 -3.43
C LEU A 281 7.83 -31.11 -4.48
N ALA A 282 8.56 -30.03 -4.19
CA ALA A 282 8.70 -28.88 -5.07
C ALA A 282 9.29 -29.29 -6.43
N ARG A 283 10.32 -30.14 -6.40
CA ARG A 283 10.94 -30.71 -7.60
C ARG A 283 10.00 -31.65 -8.34
N ALA A 284 9.36 -32.58 -7.64
CA ALA A 284 8.45 -33.55 -8.25
C ALA A 284 7.22 -32.88 -8.91
N GLN A 285 6.77 -31.76 -8.33
CA GLN A 285 5.64 -30.97 -8.85
C GLN A 285 6.06 -29.83 -9.76
N ARG A 286 7.36 -29.69 -10.07
CA ARG A 286 7.88 -28.65 -10.96
C ARG A 286 7.41 -27.26 -10.52
N LEU A 287 7.46 -26.98 -9.22
CA LEU A 287 7.01 -25.70 -8.67
C LEU A 287 7.89 -24.58 -9.17
N SER A 288 7.23 -23.55 -9.68
CA SER A 288 7.84 -22.28 -10.04
C SER A 288 7.29 -21.15 -9.20
N VAL A 289 7.97 -20.01 -9.25
CA VAL A 289 7.52 -18.75 -8.68
C VAL A 289 7.22 -17.81 -9.82
N ALA A 290 6.01 -17.26 -9.84
CA ALA A 290 5.73 -16.05 -10.61
C ALA A 290 5.80 -14.83 -9.70
N TRP A 291 6.20 -13.71 -10.29
CA TRP A 291 6.40 -12.48 -9.55
C TRP A 291 6.05 -11.24 -10.37
N LEU A 292 5.75 -10.17 -9.65
CA LEU A 292 5.48 -8.81 -10.13
C LEU A 292 6.26 -7.83 -9.24
N GLY A 293 7.10 -7.00 -9.84
CA GLY A 293 7.76 -5.87 -9.20
C GLY A 293 7.14 -4.56 -9.67
N ILE A 294 6.87 -3.67 -8.73
CA ILE A 294 6.31 -2.34 -8.97
C ILE A 294 7.30 -1.31 -8.42
N GLY A 295 7.91 -0.54 -9.31
CA GLY A 295 8.90 0.47 -8.95
C GLY A 295 8.67 1.80 -9.65
N HIS A 296 9.63 2.70 -9.48
CA HIS A 296 9.69 3.97 -10.20
C HIS A 296 11.04 4.05 -10.89
N ARG A 297 11.02 4.46 -12.15
CA ARG A 297 12.24 4.77 -12.87
C ARG A 297 12.43 6.28 -12.79
N GLU A 298 13.58 6.74 -12.32
CA GLU A 298 13.89 8.17 -12.44
C GLU A 298 14.04 8.51 -13.92
N GLY A 299 13.29 9.51 -14.38
CA GLY A 299 13.32 9.94 -15.78
C GLY A 299 14.75 10.28 -16.19
N THR A 300 15.24 9.60 -17.22
CA THR A 300 16.47 9.93 -17.96
C THR A 300 16.32 11.23 -18.74
#